data_AF-A0A3E4YMF6-F1
#
_entry.id   AF-A0A3E4YMF6-F1
#
_cell.length_a   1.000
_cell.length_b   1.000
_cell.length_c   1.000
_cell.angle_alpha   90.00
_cell.angle_beta   90.00
_cell.angle_gamma   90.00
#
_symmetry.space_group_name_H-M   'P 1'
#
loop_
_entity.id
_entity.type
_entity.pdbx_description
1 polymer ?
#
loop_
_entity_poly.entity_id
_entity_poly.type
_entity_poly.pdbx_seq_one_letter_code
_entity_poly.pdbx_strand_id
1 'polypeptide(L)'
;MMKKRIMSNMENMNDFIKQPVIYHGSKRGLDGPIKIGYVSDDNQILSRSKTDFGLGFYMGTNYKQCLGIVNNEAKPYMYEITIPKDLITNENTLVLEKEDWTYFVLYNRGYLEDIKGTDFYNYYAHLADNKQYIIGAIADDSFNKCLTDFSKNNITDYTFMQLIDCFNLGVQVVAKSQEACDKLQILSENAITKEERIELLEARHFNHFEQDNYYDIKKDEYNSMRKGKYLSEIFKEARENSIIYNKDKINTDKFKNIKFPDTIHDEGDDEIELYN
;
A
#
# COMPACT_ATOMS: atom_id res chain seq x y z
N MET A 1 6.11 -4.83 -31.57
CA MET A 1 5.13 -4.47 -30.53
C MET A 1 5.71 -3.36 -29.69
N MET A 2 5.05 -2.21 -29.64
CA MET A 2 5.46 -1.08 -28.82
C MET A 2 5.23 -1.49 -27.36
N LYS A 3 6.29 -1.84 -26.61
CA LYS A 3 6.20 -2.01 -25.15
C LYS A 3 5.73 -0.67 -24.61
N LYS A 4 4.45 -0.59 -24.20
CA LYS A 4 3.93 0.56 -23.49
C LYS A 4 4.84 0.72 -22.25
N ARG A 5 5.56 1.85 -22.13
CA ARG A 5 6.40 2.13 -20.95
C ARG A 5 5.44 2.14 -19.76
N ILE A 6 5.58 1.12 -18.92
CA ILE A 6 4.86 1.04 -17.65
C ILE A 6 5.68 1.89 -16.68
N MET A 7 5.09 2.97 -16.15
CA MET A 7 5.76 3.78 -15.14
C MET A 7 5.98 2.95 -13.88
N SER A 8 7.14 3.08 -13.25
CA SER A 8 7.40 2.42 -11.96
C SER A 8 6.51 3.02 -10.86
N ASN A 9 6.30 2.32 -9.75
CA ASN A 9 5.57 2.88 -8.60
C ASN A 9 6.18 4.21 -8.14
N MET A 10 7.51 4.32 -8.21
CA MET A 10 8.28 5.50 -7.86
C MET A 10 8.05 6.69 -8.81
N GLU A 11 8.03 6.45 -10.13
CA GLU A 11 7.64 7.48 -11.11
C GLU A 11 6.20 7.98 -10.85
N ASN A 12 5.27 7.06 -10.56
CA ASN A 12 3.89 7.40 -10.23
C ASN A 12 3.77 8.21 -8.92
N MET A 13 4.60 7.93 -7.91
CA MET A 13 4.64 8.69 -6.66
C MET A 13 5.14 10.12 -6.90
N ASN A 14 6.24 10.26 -7.64
CA ASN A 14 6.82 11.56 -7.98
C ASN A 14 5.85 12.43 -8.80
N ASP A 15 5.13 11.84 -9.74
CA ASP A 15 4.11 12.54 -10.53
C ASP A 15 2.92 12.99 -9.65
N PHE A 16 2.47 12.14 -8.72
CA PHE A 16 1.46 12.51 -7.74
C PHE A 16 1.91 13.67 -6.84
N ILE A 17 3.14 13.65 -6.32
CA ILE A 17 3.63 14.74 -5.47
C ILE A 17 3.64 16.07 -6.24
N LYS A 18 4.05 16.05 -7.51
CA LYS A 18 4.02 17.23 -8.39
C LYS A 18 2.61 17.71 -8.72
N GLN A 19 1.65 16.81 -8.86
CA GLN A 19 0.25 17.10 -9.17
C GLN A 19 -0.64 16.16 -8.35
N PRO A 20 -1.08 16.58 -7.14
CA PRO A 20 -1.74 15.69 -6.19
C PRO A 20 -3.21 15.51 -6.54
N VAL A 21 -3.47 15.01 -7.75
CA VAL A 21 -4.79 14.56 -8.20
C VAL A 21 -4.87 13.06 -7.98
N ILE A 22 -5.89 12.65 -7.24
CA ILE A 22 -6.14 11.28 -6.82
C ILE A 22 -7.62 10.95 -6.97
N TYR A 23 -7.91 9.66 -7.07
CA TYR A 23 -9.23 9.17 -7.37
C TYR A 23 -9.77 8.33 -6.21
N HIS A 24 -11.08 8.41 -6.00
CA HIS A 24 -11.80 7.55 -5.06
C HIS A 24 -13.01 6.93 -5.76
N GLY A 25 -13.10 5.61 -5.74
CA GLY A 25 -14.29 4.88 -6.15
C GLY A 25 -15.22 4.65 -4.98
N SER A 26 -16.42 5.23 -5.01
CA SER A 26 -17.47 4.97 -4.03
C SER A 26 -18.53 4.02 -4.59
N LYS A 27 -18.99 3.09 -3.75
CA LYS A 27 -20.05 2.13 -4.09
C LYS A 27 -21.41 2.79 -4.32
N ARG A 28 -21.69 3.91 -3.62
CA ARG A 28 -23.01 4.56 -3.57
C ARG A 28 -22.96 6.09 -3.65
N GLY A 29 -21.78 6.65 -3.86
CA GLY A 29 -21.52 8.07 -3.67
C GLY A 29 -21.10 8.41 -2.24
N LEU A 30 -20.66 9.65 -2.02
CA LEU A 30 -20.39 10.23 -0.73
C LEU A 30 -21.65 10.96 -0.25
N ASP A 31 -22.05 10.74 1.00
CA ASP A 31 -23.15 11.45 1.64
C ASP A 31 -22.59 12.26 2.82
N GLY A 32 -22.50 13.57 2.64
CA GLY A 32 -21.86 14.48 3.59
C GLY A 32 -20.33 14.57 3.44
N PRO A 33 -19.63 15.12 4.45
CA PRO A 33 -18.18 15.34 4.38
C PRO A 33 -17.42 14.02 4.39
N ILE A 34 -16.23 14.03 3.76
CA ILE A 34 -15.33 12.86 3.75
C ILE A 34 -14.96 12.48 5.19
N LYS A 35 -15.12 11.19 5.52
CA LYS A 35 -14.77 10.64 6.83
C LYS A 35 -13.60 9.68 6.74
N ILE A 36 -12.77 9.71 7.77
CA ILE A 36 -11.62 8.79 7.95
C ILE A 36 -12.04 7.30 8.01
N GLY A 37 -13.32 7.02 8.30
CA GLY A 37 -13.87 5.68 8.34
C GLY A 37 -15.39 5.68 8.15
N TYR A 38 -15.98 4.50 8.30
CA TYR A 38 -17.44 4.37 8.28
C TYR A 38 -18.00 4.80 9.62
N VAL A 39 -19.08 5.57 9.60
CA VAL A 39 -19.78 5.94 10.84
C VAL A 39 -20.92 4.95 11.03
N SER A 40 -20.92 4.23 12.16
CA SER A 40 -22.03 3.35 12.54
C SER A 40 -23.23 4.13 13.06
N ASP A 41 -24.38 3.47 13.21
CA ASP A 41 -25.62 4.08 13.71
C ASP A 41 -25.48 4.70 15.11
N ASP A 42 -24.54 4.19 15.92
CA ASP A 42 -24.17 4.72 17.24
C ASP A 42 -23.01 5.74 17.20
N ASN A 43 -22.71 6.27 16.01
CA ASN A 43 -21.74 7.34 15.76
C ASN A 43 -20.28 6.97 16.08
N GLN A 44 -19.92 5.68 15.98
CA GLN A 44 -18.52 5.24 16.07
C GLN A 44 -17.85 5.24 14.69
N ILE A 45 -16.57 5.64 14.67
CA ILE A 45 -15.74 5.53 13.46
C ILE A 45 -15.18 4.12 13.39
N LEU A 46 -15.60 3.37 12.39
CA LEU A 46 -15.20 2.01 12.13
C LEU A 46 -14.25 1.95 10.93
N SER A 47 -13.19 1.17 11.09
CA SER A 47 -12.38 0.70 9.96
C SER A 47 -12.99 -0.58 9.40
N ARG A 48 -12.78 -0.83 8.11
CA ARG A 48 -12.79 -2.22 7.64
C ARG A 48 -11.63 -2.96 8.33
N SER A 49 -11.87 -4.17 8.80
CA SER A 49 -10.82 -4.98 9.43
C SER A 49 -9.74 -5.33 8.40
N LYS A 50 -8.46 -5.25 8.80
CA LYS A 50 -7.29 -5.74 8.02
C LYS A 50 -7.08 -5.06 6.65
N THR A 51 -7.23 -3.74 6.59
CA THR A 51 -6.82 -2.94 5.42
C THR A 51 -5.30 -2.73 5.41
N ASP A 52 -4.74 -2.40 4.24
CA ASP A 52 -3.29 -2.32 4.01
C ASP A 52 -2.57 -1.35 4.95
N PHE A 53 -3.19 -0.20 5.21
CA PHE A 53 -2.65 0.86 6.05
C PHE A 53 -3.59 1.17 7.22
N GLY A 54 -4.44 0.23 7.66
CA GLY A 54 -5.38 0.43 8.77
C GLY A 54 -6.51 1.44 8.48
N LEU A 55 -7.06 2.05 9.53
CA LEU A 55 -8.17 3.03 9.42
C LEU A 55 -7.75 4.25 8.58
N GLY A 56 -8.55 4.62 7.60
CA GLY A 56 -8.27 5.77 6.74
C GLY A 56 -9.23 5.90 5.56
N PHE A 57 -9.17 7.06 4.91
CA PHE A 57 -9.85 7.27 3.64
C PHE A 57 -8.89 6.97 2.48
N TYR A 58 -9.17 5.89 1.74
CA TYR A 58 -8.29 5.35 0.71
C TYR A 58 -8.61 5.95 -0.66
N MET A 59 -7.56 6.37 -1.35
CA MET A 59 -7.58 6.96 -2.69
C MET A 59 -6.42 6.36 -3.50
N GLY A 60 -6.48 6.46 -4.83
CA GLY A 60 -5.42 5.98 -5.71
C GLY A 60 -5.13 6.93 -6.86
N THR A 61 -3.91 6.89 -7.37
CA THR A 61 -3.48 7.77 -8.48
C THR A 61 -3.99 7.30 -9.84
N ASN A 62 -4.46 6.05 -9.94
CA ASN A 62 -4.97 5.47 -11.17
C ASN A 62 -6.50 5.36 -11.16
N TYR A 63 -7.16 6.15 -12.02
CA TYR A 63 -8.62 6.15 -12.19
C TYR A 63 -9.19 4.75 -12.47
N LYS A 64 -8.61 4.01 -13.43
CA LYS A 64 -9.12 2.70 -13.85
C LYS A 64 -9.01 1.66 -12.74
N GLN A 65 -7.96 1.73 -11.94
CA GLN A 65 -7.77 0.84 -10.80
C GLN A 65 -8.78 1.13 -9.69
N CYS A 66 -8.98 2.41 -9.36
CA CYS A 66 -10.00 2.82 -8.39
C CYS A 66 -11.41 2.42 -8.85
N LEU A 67 -11.70 2.58 -10.14
CA LEU A 67 -12.96 2.16 -10.72
C LEU A 67 -13.12 0.62 -10.68
N GLY A 68 -12.04 -0.13 -10.89
CA GLY A 68 -12.01 -1.59 -10.77
C GLY A 68 -12.42 -2.12 -9.39
N ILE A 69 -12.31 -1.32 -8.32
CA ILE A 69 -12.74 -1.68 -6.96
C ILE A 69 -14.26 -1.63 -6.80
N VAL A 70 -14.94 -0.76 -7.56
CA VAL A 70 -16.39 -0.52 -7.44
C VAL A 70 -17.17 -0.95 -8.70
N ASN A 71 -16.53 -1.60 -9.65
CA ASN A 71 -17.14 -1.97 -10.94
C ASN A 71 -18.36 -2.90 -10.82
N ASN A 72 -18.42 -3.72 -9.77
CA ASN A 72 -19.51 -4.65 -9.51
C ASN A 72 -20.71 -3.98 -8.83
N GLU A 73 -20.59 -2.70 -8.44
CA GLU A 73 -21.68 -1.96 -7.81
C GLU A 73 -22.68 -1.45 -8.86
N ALA A 74 -23.95 -1.41 -8.49
CA ALA A 74 -25.01 -1.06 -9.44
C ALA A 74 -24.98 0.41 -9.88
N LYS A 75 -24.54 1.30 -8.98
CA LYS A 75 -24.50 2.75 -9.19
C LYS A 75 -23.23 3.35 -8.54
N PRO A 76 -22.03 3.00 -9.03
CA PRO A 76 -20.81 3.52 -8.45
C PRO A 76 -20.57 4.97 -8.88
N TYR A 77 -19.82 5.67 -8.05
CA TYR A 77 -19.36 7.03 -8.31
C TYR A 77 -17.83 7.07 -8.29
N MET A 78 -17.27 7.88 -9.17
CA MET A 78 -15.86 8.24 -9.13
C MET A 78 -15.71 9.69 -8.74
N TYR A 79 -14.78 9.93 -7.83
CA TYR A 79 -14.38 11.25 -7.39
C TYR A 79 -12.96 11.52 -7.85
N GLU A 80 -12.73 12.71 -8.36
CA GLU A 80 -11.41 13.31 -8.50
C GLU A 80 -11.20 14.25 -7.32
N ILE A 81 -10.12 14.04 -6.59
CA ILE A 81 -9.82 14.69 -5.32
C ILE A 81 -8.40 15.25 -5.41
N THR A 82 -8.16 16.39 -4.77
CA THR A 82 -6.81 16.89 -4.56
C THR A 82 -6.50 17.16 -3.10
N ILE A 83 -5.22 17.04 -2.77
CA ILE A 83 -4.64 17.45 -1.50
C ILE A 83 -3.85 18.74 -1.75
N PRO A 84 -4.10 19.83 -1.01
CA PRO A 84 -3.23 21.00 -1.05
C PRO A 84 -1.76 20.62 -0.89
N LYS A 85 -0.90 21.08 -1.81
CA LYS A 85 0.51 20.63 -1.90
C LYS A 85 1.31 20.88 -0.63
N ASP A 86 1.03 21.99 0.04
CA ASP A 86 1.63 22.41 1.32
C ASP A 86 1.30 21.47 2.49
N LEU A 87 0.40 20.50 2.31
CA LEU A 87 0.09 19.46 3.29
C LEU A 87 0.85 18.15 3.05
N ILE A 88 1.43 17.97 1.86
CA ILE A 88 2.24 16.80 1.51
C ILE A 88 3.71 17.12 1.84
N THR A 89 4.03 17.06 3.13
CA THR A 89 5.38 17.32 3.65
C THR A 89 5.96 16.09 4.34
N ASN A 90 7.27 16.05 4.51
CA ASN A 90 7.97 15.00 5.27
C ASN A 90 7.44 14.84 6.71
N GLU A 91 6.99 15.93 7.31
CA GLU A 91 6.44 15.93 8.68
C GLU A 91 5.09 15.22 8.73
N ASN A 92 4.19 15.53 7.79
CA ASN A 92 2.80 15.04 7.79
C ASN A 92 2.58 13.78 6.97
N THR A 93 3.54 13.39 6.14
CA THR A 93 3.40 12.28 5.18
C THR A 93 4.42 11.20 5.48
N LEU A 94 3.96 9.95 5.41
CA LEU A 94 4.82 8.77 5.39
C LEU A 94 4.75 8.18 3.98
N VAL A 95 5.90 8.14 3.31
CA VAL A 95 6.06 7.42 2.05
C VAL A 95 6.62 6.05 2.37
N LEU A 96 5.93 5.01 1.94
CA LEU A 96 6.29 3.62 2.15
C LEU A 96 6.73 3.00 0.84
N GLU A 97 7.95 2.49 0.84
CA GLU A 97 8.55 1.81 -0.30
C GLU A 97 9.02 0.40 0.09
N LYS A 98 9.13 -0.47 -0.92
CA LYS A 98 9.76 -1.80 -0.85
C LYS A 98 9.45 -2.56 0.44
N GLU A 99 10.44 -2.73 1.31
CA GLU A 99 10.37 -3.53 2.52
C GLU A 99 9.47 -2.88 3.58
N ASP A 100 9.59 -1.58 3.81
CA ASP A 100 8.77 -0.88 4.79
C ASP A 100 7.30 -0.89 4.40
N TRP A 101 7.01 -0.72 3.10
CA TRP A 101 5.66 -0.93 2.60
C TRP A 101 5.17 -2.36 2.87
N THR A 102 5.95 -3.37 2.51
CA THR A 102 5.58 -4.78 2.65
C THR A 102 5.27 -5.15 4.10
N TYR A 103 6.17 -4.83 5.02
CA TYR A 103 6.03 -5.21 6.41
C TYR A 103 4.99 -4.37 7.15
N PHE A 104 4.79 -3.11 6.76
CA PHE A 104 3.68 -2.31 7.26
C PHE A 104 2.33 -2.87 6.81
N VAL A 105 2.21 -3.39 5.58
CA VAL A 105 1.01 -4.11 5.12
C VAL A 105 0.80 -5.41 5.90
N LEU A 106 1.86 -6.21 6.10
CA LEU A 106 1.81 -7.42 6.93
C LEU A 106 1.35 -7.12 8.36
N TYR A 107 1.86 -6.04 8.96
CA TYR A 107 1.44 -5.56 10.27
C TYR A 107 -0.06 -5.23 10.31
N ASN A 108 -0.53 -4.32 9.45
CA ASN A 108 -1.93 -3.87 9.47
C ASN A 108 -2.92 -5.00 9.13
N ARG A 109 -2.50 -6.00 8.35
CA ARG A 109 -3.29 -7.20 8.04
C ARG A 109 -3.21 -8.29 9.12
N GLY A 110 -2.37 -8.11 10.14
CA GLY A 110 -2.26 -8.96 11.32
C GLY A 110 -1.34 -10.17 11.19
N TYR A 111 -0.46 -10.20 10.18
CA TYR A 111 0.50 -11.29 9.99
C TYR A 111 1.65 -11.27 11.01
N LEU A 112 1.88 -10.14 11.67
CA LEU A 112 2.96 -9.98 12.65
C LEU A 112 2.54 -10.29 14.10
N GLU A 113 1.30 -10.68 14.37
CA GLU A 113 0.82 -10.87 15.75
C GLU A 113 1.63 -11.92 16.54
N ASP A 114 2.21 -12.92 15.86
CA ASP A 114 3.05 -13.95 16.48
C ASP A 114 4.40 -13.42 17.03
N ILE A 115 4.81 -12.22 16.62
CA ILE A 115 6.02 -11.53 17.09
C ILE A 115 5.68 -10.24 17.84
N LYS A 116 4.45 -10.11 18.34
CA LYS A 116 4.02 -8.96 19.13
C LYS A 116 4.94 -8.70 20.31
N GLY A 117 5.31 -7.44 20.49
CA GLY A 117 6.21 -7.00 21.56
C GLY A 117 7.70 -7.06 21.20
N THR A 118 8.07 -7.60 20.02
CA THR A 118 9.43 -7.47 19.48
C THR A 118 9.69 -6.05 18.97
N ASP A 119 10.97 -5.68 18.88
CA ASP A 119 11.39 -4.39 18.28
C ASP A 119 10.88 -4.26 16.83
N PHE A 120 10.88 -5.35 16.06
CA PHE A 120 10.33 -5.42 14.71
C PHE A 120 8.84 -5.05 14.68
N TYR A 121 8.03 -5.71 15.52
CA TYR A 121 6.59 -5.43 15.59
C TYR A 121 6.32 -3.97 16.00
N ASN A 122 7.03 -3.51 17.03
CA ASN A 122 6.83 -2.17 17.58
C ASN A 122 7.25 -1.07 16.61
N TYR A 123 8.26 -1.29 15.77
CA TYR A 123 8.61 -0.36 14.69
C TYR A 123 7.41 -0.12 13.77
N TYR A 124 6.84 -1.17 13.18
CA TYR A 124 5.69 -1.04 12.28
C TYR A 124 4.41 -0.57 12.99
N ALA A 125 4.27 -0.88 14.29
CA ALA A 125 3.16 -0.39 15.09
C ALA A 125 3.17 1.13 15.28
N HIS A 126 4.35 1.74 15.27
CA HIS A 126 4.56 3.18 15.49
C HIS A 126 5.03 3.94 14.25
N LEU A 127 5.25 3.26 13.12
CA LEU A 127 5.84 3.83 11.91
C LEU A 127 5.04 5.01 11.34
N ALA A 128 3.72 4.96 11.46
CA ALA A 128 2.81 5.99 10.97
C ALA A 128 2.31 6.96 12.06
N ASP A 129 2.91 6.94 13.26
CA ASP A 129 2.50 7.83 14.34
C ASP A 129 2.65 9.30 13.93
N ASN A 130 1.61 10.10 14.25
CA ASN A 130 1.51 11.53 13.94
C ASN A 130 1.45 11.88 12.43
N LYS A 131 1.36 10.89 11.54
CA LYS A 131 1.25 11.11 10.09
C LYS A 131 -0.20 11.32 9.69
N GLN A 132 -0.44 12.34 8.88
CA GLN A 132 -1.75 12.71 8.33
C GLN A 132 -2.04 11.96 7.04
N TYR A 133 -1.00 11.64 6.27
CA TYR A 133 -1.09 10.92 5.00
C TYR A 133 -0.10 9.76 4.94
N ILE A 134 -0.49 8.67 4.30
CA ILE A 134 0.40 7.58 3.91
C ILE A 134 0.32 7.42 2.40
N ILE A 135 1.49 7.34 1.75
CA ILE A 135 1.63 7.08 0.32
C ILE A 135 2.39 5.76 0.17
N GLY A 136 1.89 4.85 -0.66
CA GLY A 136 2.53 3.57 -0.90
C GLY A 136 1.97 2.87 -2.13
N ALA A 137 2.55 1.74 -2.52
CA ALA A 137 2.00 0.93 -3.60
C ALA A 137 0.62 0.32 -3.22
N ILE A 138 -0.21 -0.01 -4.21
CA ILE A 138 -1.49 -0.70 -3.99
C ILE A 138 -1.26 -2.20 -3.80
N ALA A 139 -2.00 -2.83 -2.88
CA ALA A 139 -1.97 -4.28 -2.71
C ALA A 139 -3.04 -4.97 -3.57
N ASP A 140 -2.73 -5.20 -4.86
CA ASP A 140 -3.64 -5.85 -5.80
C ASP A 140 -3.68 -7.39 -5.67
N ASP A 141 -4.35 -8.06 -6.61
CA ASP A 141 -4.47 -9.53 -6.62
C ASP A 141 -3.11 -10.23 -6.81
N SER A 142 -2.20 -9.66 -7.61
CA SER A 142 -0.84 -10.19 -7.80
C SER A 142 -0.03 -10.08 -6.51
N PHE A 143 -0.10 -8.94 -5.82
CA PHE A 143 0.49 -8.80 -4.49
C PHE A 143 -0.11 -9.81 -3.50
N ASN A 144 -1.43 -9.99 -3.48
CA ASN A 144 -2.09 -10.95 -2.57
C ASN A 144 -1.63 -12.40 -2.81
N LYS A 145 -1.37 -12.77 -4.07
CA LYS A 145 -0.75 -14.07 -4.42
C LYS A 145 0.66 -14.17 -3.85
N CYS A 146 1.52 -13.16 -4.08
CA CYS A 146 2.88 -13.09 -3.51
C CYS A 146 2.86 -13.22 -1.98
N LEU A 147 1.99 -12.44 -1.32
CA LEU A 147 1.84 -12.39 0.13
C LEU A 147 1.41 -13.74 0.70
N THR A 148 0.51 -14.44 -0.01
CA THR A 148 0.08 -15.78 0.38
C THR A 148 1.24 -16.76 0.35
N ASP A 149 2.08 -16.75 -0.69
CA ASP A 149 3.25 -17.62 -0.78
C ASP A 149 4.29 -17.27 0.30
N PHE A 150 4.55 -15.99 0.52
CA PHE A 150 5.51 -15.55 1.56
C PHE A 150 5.05 -15.92 2.96
N SER A 151 3.77 -15.65 3.29
CA SER A 151 3.20 -15.99 4.61
C SER A 151 3.17 -17.49 4.90
N LYS A 152 3.17 -18.33 3.87
CA LYS A 152 3.24 -19.80 3.98
C LYS A 152 4.67 -20.35 4.00
N ASN A 153 5.69 -19.49 3.91
CA ASN A 153 7.10 -19.89 3.73
C ASN A 153 7.34 -20.67 2.42
N ASN A 154 6.57 -20.39 1.37
CA ASN A 154 6.82 -20.96 0.03
C ASN A 154 7.89 -20.18 -0.75
N ILE A 155 8.11 -18.92 -0.39
CA ILE A 155 9.12 -18.03 -0.97
C ILE A 155 9.84 -17.29 0.16
N THR A 156 11.06 -16.84 -0.11
CA THR A 156 11.83 -15.97 0.79
C THR A 156 11.45 -14.51 0.59
N ASP A 157 11.85 -13.65 1.51
CA ASP A 157 11.76 -12.19 1.38
C ASP A 157 12.42 -11.68 0.08
N TYR A 158 13.58 -12.23 -0.30
CA TYR A 158 14.23 -11.92 -1.57
C TYR A 158 13.32 -12.21 -2.76
N THR A 159 12.81 -13.45 -2.89
CA THR A 159 11.91 -13.79 -4.00
C THR A 159 10.66 -12.93 -3.97
N PHE A 160 10.11 -12.66 -2.79
CA PHE A 160 8.95 -11.78 -2.63
C PHE A 160 9.23 -10.38 -3.18
N MET A 161 10.35 -9.75 -2.80
CA MET A 161 10.73 -8.42 -3.28
C MET A 161 10.90 -8.39 -4.81
N GLN A 162 11.57 -9.40 -5.38
CA GLN A 162 11.73 -9.50 -6.83
C GLN A 162 10.40 -9.65 -7.57
N LEU A 163 9.44 -10.39 -6.99
CA LEU A 163 8.12 -10.57 -7.58
C LEU A 163 7.29 -9.29 -7.51
N ILE A 164 7.27 -8.59 -6.37
CA ILE A 164 6.51 -7.32 -6.25
C ILE A 164 7.08 -6.22 -7.15
N ASP A 165 8.39 -6.17 -7.36
CA ASP A 165 9.04 -5.20 -8.26
C ASP A 165 8.66 -5.43 -9.73
N CYS A 166 8.33 -6.67 -10.10
CA CYS A 166 7.82 -6.97 -11.43
C CYS A 166 6.39 -6.43 -11.66
N PHE A 167 5.66 -6.11 -10.59
CA PHE A 167 4.27 -5.65 -10.68
C PHE A 167 4.20 -4.11 -10.60
N ASN A 168 3.63 -3.49 -11.63
CA ASN A 168 3.21 -2.09 -11.53
C ASN A 168 1.88 -2.02 -10.78
N LEU A 169 1.99 -2.02 -9.47
CA LEU A 169 0.87 -2.01 -8.54
C LEU A 169 0.11 -0.68 -8.56
N GLY A 170 0.75 0.42 -8.99
CA GLY A 170 0.18 1.76 -8.87
C GLY A 170 0.27 2.28 -7.43
N VAL A 171 -0.16 3.52 -7.21
CA VAL A 171 0.03 4.23 -5.94
C VAL A 171 -1.31 4.50 -5.26
N GLN A 172 -1.37 4.22 -3.95
CA GLN A 172 -2.45 4.63 -3.06
C GLN A 172 -2.00 5.72 -2.11
N VAL A 173 -2.96 6.57 -1.78
CA VAL A 173 -2.82 7.66 -0.81
C VAL A 173 -3.94 7.50 0.21
N VAL A 174 -3.59 7.51 1.49
CA VAL A 174 -4.54 7.31 2.58
C VAL A 174 -4.51 8.49 3.53
N ALA A 175 -5.65 9.16 3.71
CA ALA A 175 -5.82 10.14 4.77
C ALA A 175 -6.07 9.43 6.10
N LYS A 176 -5.25 9.74 7.11
CA LYS A 176 -5.12 9.00 8.37
C LYS A 176 -5.77 9.65 9.58
N SER A 177 -6.35 10.83 9.39
CA SER A 177 -7.09 11.54 10.43
C SER A 177 -8.34 12.19 9.83
N GLN A 178 -9.28 12.57 10.67
CA GLN A 178 -10.42 13.38 10.21
C GLN A 178 -9.95 14.77 9.73
N GLU A 179 -8.95 15.37 10.39
CA GLU A 179 -8.36 16.65 9.97
C GLU A 179 -7.78 16.56 8.55
N ALA A 180 -7.10 15.45 8.22
CA ALA A 180 -6.56 15.20 6.89
C ALA A 180 -7.68 15.04 5.85
N CYS A 181 -8.78 14.38 6.22
CA CYS A 181 -9.97 14.22 5.38
C CYS A 181 -10.67 15.55 5.10
N ASP A 182 -10.77 16.42 6.12
CA ASP A 182 -11.43 17.72 6.02
C ASP A 182 -10.68 18.71 5.10
N LYS A 183 -9.37 18.46 4.85
CA LYS A 183 -8.53 19.24 3.93
C LYS A 183 -8.58 18.74 2.47
N LEU A 184 -9.21 17.59 2.21
CA LEU A 184 -9.38 17.07 0.85
C LEU A 184 -10.36 17.93 0.05
N GLN A 185 -10.03 18.19 -1.21
CA GLN A 185 -10.86 18.99 -2.11
C GLN A 185 -11.39 18.12 -3.24
N ILE A 186 -12.71 17.97 -3.35
CA ILE A 186 -13.34 17.28 -4.48
C ILE A 186 -13.31 18.23 -5.69
N LEU A 187 -12.64 17.80 -6.75
CA LEU A 187 -12.56 18.50 -8.03
C LEU A 187 -13.72 18.11 -8.94
N SER A 188 -14.08 16.83 -8.98
CA SER A 188 -15.21 16.34 -9.77
C SER A 188 -15.85 15.10 -9.15
N GLU A 189 -17.13 14.89 -9.48
CA GLU A 189 -17.93 13.73 -9.10
C GLU A 189 -18.66 13.22 -10.36
N ASN A 190 -18.50 11.94 -10.66
CA ASN A 190 -19.07 11.32 -11.85
C ASN A 190 -19.76 10.00 -11.50
N ALA A 191 -21.04 9.88 -11.83
CA ALA A 191 -21.71 8.58 -11.83
C ALA A 191 -21.19 7.74 -12.99
N ILE A 192 -20.89 6.48 -12.74
CA ILE A 192 -20.30 5.59 -13.75
C ILE A 192 -21.39 4.85 -14.51
N THR A 193 -21.28 4.89 -15.83
CA THR A 193 -22.21 4.22 -16.75
C THR A 193 -22.03 2.70 -16.73
N LYS A 194 -22.98 1.98 -17.33
CA LYS A 194 -22.85 0.51 -17.45
C LYS A 194 -21.75 0.15 -18.45
N GLU A 195 -21.61 0.94 -19.49
CA GLU A 195 -20.68 0.77 -20.59
C GLU A 195 -19.22 0.86 -20.08
N GLU A 196 -18.89 1.90 -19.32
CA GLU A 196 -17.55 2.06 -18.71
C GLU A 196 -17.19 0.89 -17.79
N ARG A 197 -18.17 0.31 -17.08
CA ARG A 197 -17.95 -0.87 -16.22
C ARG A 197 -17.67 -2.13 -17.03
N ILE A 198 -18.35 -2.31 -18.16
CA ILE A 198 -18.14 -3.46 -19.06
C ILE A 198 -16.74 -3.40 -19.68
N GLU A 199 -16.33 -2.25 -20.22
CA GLU A 199 -15.00 -2.08 -20.84
C GLU A 199 -13.86 -2.45 -19.87
N LEU A 200 -14.00 -2.10 -18.59
CA LEU A 200 -13.01 -2.43 -17.57
C LEU A 200 -12.97 -3.93 -17.23
N LEU A 201 -14.12 -4.60 -17.19
CA LEU A 201 -14.17 -6.05 -16.95
C LEU A 201 -13.46 -6.82 -18.06
N GLU A 202 -13.68 -6.42 -19.31
CA GLU A 202 -13.02 -7.04 -20.48
C GLU A 202 -11.50 -6.85 -20.43
N ALA A 203 -11.03 -5.64 -20.08
CA ALA A 203 -9.60 -5.38 -19.93
C ALA A 203 -8.95 -6.17 -18.78
N ARG A 204 -9.68 -6.42 -17.67
CA ARG A 204 -9.15 -7.14 -16.50
C ARG A 204 -9.00 -8.65 -16.76
N HIS A 205 -9.94 -9.27 -17.47
CA HIS A 205 -9.89 -10.71 -17.76
C HIS A 205 -8.70 -11.11 -18.64
N PHE A 206 -8.33 -10.29 -19.62
CA PHE A 206 -7.21 -10.61 -20.50
C PHE A 206 -5.85 -10.58 -19.78
N ASN A 207 -5.71 -9.69 -18.79
CA ASN A 207 -4.45 -9.49 -18.08
C ASN A 207 -4.15 -10.57 -17.02
N HIS A 208 -5.18 -11.13 -16.37
CA HIS A 208 -4.97 -12.10 -15.26
C HIS A 208 -4.26 -13.38 -15.71
N PHE A 209 -4.62 -13.94 -16.86
CA PHE A 209 -4.04 -15.20 -17.33
C PHE A 209 -2.53 -15.07 -17.65
N GLU A 210 -2.14 -13.98 -18.30
CA GLU A 210 -0.72 -13.72 -18.59
C GLU A 210 0.08 -13.42 -17.32
N GLN A 211 -0.50 -12.67 -16.38
CA GLN A 211 0.11 -12.36 -15.10
C GLN A 211 0.34 -13.62 -14.24
N ASP A 212 -0.61 -14.54 -14.20
CA ASP A 212 -0.49 -15.77 -13.41
C ASP A 212 0.64 -16.66 -13.92
N ASN A 213 0.72 -16.87 -15.24
CA ASN A 213 1.79 -17.66 -15.85
C ASN A 213 3.16 -16.99 -15.65
N TYR A 214 3.22 -15.67 -15.81
CA TYR A 214 4.45 -14.90 -15.57
C TYR A 214 4.91 -15.00 -14.11
N TYR A 215 3.99 -14.91 -13.16
CA TYR A 215 4.27 -15.07 -11.73
C TYR A 215 4.92 -16.42 -11.43
N ASP A 216 4.33 -17.53 -11.91
CA ASP A 216 4.85 -18.86 -11.57
C ASP A 216 6.24 -19.11 -12.20
N ILE A 217 6.47 -18.65 -13.44
CA ILE A 217 7.80 -18.70 -14.08
C ILE A 217 8.83 -17.92 -13.25
N LYS A 218 8.52 -16.69 -12.87
CA LYS A 218 9.45 -15.83 -12.12
C LYS A 218 9.69 -16.33 -10.70
N LYS A 219 8.65 -16.87 -10.05
CA LYS A 219 8.76 -17.48 -8.74
C LYS A 219 9.77 -18.62 -8.75
N ASP A 220 9.66 -19.52 -9.72
CA ASP A 220 10.58 -20.66 -9.84
C ASP A 220 12.02 -20.20 -10.13
N GLU A 221 12.18 -19.20 -11.01
CA GLU A 221 13.48 -18.58 -11.32
C GLU A 221 14.16 -18.05 -10.06
N TYR A 222 13.49 -17.18 -9.30
CA TYR A 222 14.06 -16.56 -8.10
C TYR A 222 14.24 -17.54 -6.94
N ASN A 223 13.30 -18.46 -6.73
CA ASN A 223 13.43 -19.49 -5.70
C ASN A 223 14.64 -20.40 -5.94
N SER A 224 14.98 -20.69 -7.19
CA SER A 224 16.14 -21.51 -7.53
C SER A 224 17.47 -20.89 -7.08
N MET A 225 17.51 -19.56 -6.86
CA MET A 225 18.69 -18.83 -6.39
C MET A 225 18.97 -19.04 -4.89
N ARG A 226 17.98 -19.51 -4.11
CA ARG A 226 18.10 -19.79 -2.66
C ARG A 226 18.65 -18.61 -1.84
N LYS A 227 18.20 -17.40 -2.16
CA LYS A 227 18.56 -16.16 -1.46
C LYS A 227 17.46 -15.74 -0.49
N GLY A 228 17.82 -14.93 0.50
CA GLY A 228 16.87 -14.39 1.47
C GLY A 228 16.48 -15.38 2.56
N LYS A 229 15.46 -15.00 3.34
CA LYS A 229 14.92 -15.74 4.47
C LYS A 229 13.43 -15.94 4.31
N TYR A 230 12.93 -17.07 4.79
CA TYR A 230 11.51 -17.28 4.94
C TYR A 230 10.94 -16.42 6.08
N LEU A 231 9.65 -16.08 6.02
CA LEU A 231 9.00 -15.26 7.04
C LEU A 231 9.18 -15.82 8.47
N SER A 232 9.13 -17.16 8.61
CA SER A 232 9.37 -17.83 9.89
C SER A 232 10.78 -17.65 10.44
N GLU A 233 11.80 -17.57 9.58
CA GLU A 233 13.18 -17.30 9.96
C GLU A 233 13.35 -15.85 10.41
N ILE A 234 12.73 -14.92 9.67
CA ILE A 234 12.67 -13.50 10.04
C ILE A 234 12.01 -13.34 11.42
N PHE A 235 10.91 -14.04 11.67
CA PHE A 235 10.21 -13.99 12.95
C PHE A 235 11.03 -14.59 14.09
N LYS A 236 11.81 -15.65 13.82
CA LYS A 236 12.73 -16.22 14.80
C LYS A 236 13.80 -15.19 15.18
N GLU A 237 14.43 -14.56 14.20
CA GLU A 237 15.44 -13.54 14.45
C GLU A 237 14.89 -12.31 15.16
N ALA A 238 13.68 -11.86 14.81
CA ALA A 238 13.02 -10.77 15.49
C ALA A 238 12.85 -11.06 17.00
N ARG A 239 12.54 -12.31 17.37
CA ARG A 239 12.44 -12.72 18.78
C ARG A 239 13.81 -12.79 19.45
N GLU A 240 14.80 -13.38 18.79
CA GLU A 240 16.16 -13.56 19.35
C GLU A 240 16.90 -12.23 19.55
N ASN A 241 16.68 -11.27 18.66
CA ASN A 241 17.32 -9.95 18.70
C ASN A 241 16.56 -8.93 19.57
N SER A 242 15.36 -9.27 20.05
CA SER A 242 14.58 -8.38 20.91
C SER A 242 15.19 -8.32 22.31
N ILE A 243 15.61 -7.13 22.74
CA ILE A 243 15.98 -6.88 24.14
C ILE A 243 14.68 -6.79 24.95
N ILE A 244 14.64 -7.40 26.14
CA ILE A 244 13.49 -7.39 27.06
C ILE A 244 12.91 -5.97 27.17
N TYR A 245 11.68 -5.82 26.67
CA TYR A 245 11.02 -4.54 26.44
C TYR A 245 10.52 -3.92 27.76
N ASN A 246 10.91 -2.69 28.06
CA ASN A 246 10.27 -1.87 29.09
C ASN A 246 9.46 -0.77 28.39
N LYS A 247 8.13 -0.86 28.54
CA LYS A 247 7.14 -0.04 27.81
C LYS A 247 7.31 1.47 28.06
N ASP A 248 8.03 1.86 29.12
CA ASP A 248 8.19 3.25 29.55
C ASP A 248 9.41 3.98 28.94
N LYS A 249 10.18 3.34 28.05
CA LYS A 249 11.38 3.94 27.41
C LYS A 249 11.49 3.62 25.92
N ILE A 250 10.48 4.02 25.13
CA ILE A 250 10.55 3.91 23.67
C ILE A 250 11.49 4.99 23.14
N ASN A 251 12.70 4.61 22.72
CA ASN A 251 13.54 5.47 21.89
C ASN A 251 13.32 5.10 20.43
N THR A 252 12.52 5.89 19.72
CA THR A 252 12.18 5.69 18.31
C THR A 252 13.40 5.78 17.39
N ASP A 253 14.48 6.45 17.80
CA ASP A 253 15.73 6.52 17.02
C ASP A 253 16.45 5.16 16.93
N LYS A 254 16.16 4.21 17.83
CA LYS A 254 16.76 2.86 17.81
C LYS A 254 16.30 2.03 16.61
N PHE A 255 15.10 2.30 16.08
CA PHE A 255 14.53 1.51 14.99
C PHE A 255 14.98 1.95 13.60
N LYS A 256 15.59 3.14 13.48
CA LYS A 256 16.07 3.72 12.21
C LYS A 256 17.17 2.91 11.50
N ASN A 257 17.79 1.95 12.20
CA ASN A 257 18.92 1.15 11.70
C ASN A 257 18.57 -0.31 11.42
N ILE A 258 17.29 -0.70 11.51
CA ILE A 258 16.88 -2.05 11.11
C ILE A 258 16.75 -2.05 9.58
N LYS A 259 17.84 -2.40 8.90
CA LYS A 259 17.80 -2.70 7.46
C LYS A 259 17.51 -4.18 7.27
N PHE A 260 16.51 -4.47 6.46
CA PHE A 260 16.23 -5.81 5.95
C PHE A 260 17.10 -6.06 4.70
N PRO A 261 17.24 -7.33 4.24
CA PRO A 261 18.36 -7.72 3.39
C PRO A 261 18.39 -6.92 2.10
N ASP A 262 19.57 -6.36 1.80
CA ASP A 262 19.83 -5.47 0.66
C ASP A 262 19.10 -5.97 -0.59
N THR A 263 17.99 -5.30 -0.92
CA THR A 263 17.36 -5.42 -2.22
C THR A 263 18.39 -4.99 -3.25
N ILE A 264 18.47 -5.71 -4.37
CA ILE A 264 19.29 -5.29 -5.51
C ILE A 264 18.79 -3.89 -5.89
N HIS A 265 19.49 -2.86 -5.42
CA HIS A 265 19.38 -1.53 -5.99
C HIS A 265 19.89 -1.69 -7.42
N ASP A 266 19.01 -1.54 -8.40
CA ASP A 266 19.49 -0.95 -9.65
C ASP A 266 20.06 0.41 -9.24
N GLU A 267 21.33 0.64 -9.55
CA GLU A 267 21.97 1.93 -9.37
C GLU A 267 21.15 2.98 -10.15
N GLY A 268 20.35 3.81 -9.47
CA GLY A 268 19.59 4.88 -10.13
C GLY A 268 18.26 5.34 -9.49
N ASP A 269 17.81 4.80 -8.35
CA ASP A 269 16.57 5.27 -7.71
C ASP A 269 16.80 6.63 -7.01
N ASP A 270 16.38 7.73 -7.66
CA ASP A 270 16.42 9.12 -7.14
C ASP A 270 15.54 9.28 -5.88
N GLU A 271 16.07 9.72 -4.74
CA GLU A 271 15.26 9.96 -3.52
C GLU A 271 14.01 10.83 -3.80
N ILE A 272 12.84 10.44 -3.27
CA ILE A 272 11.60 11.22 -3.37
C ILE A 272 11.73 12.47 -2.50
N GLU A 273 11.97 13.63 -3.14
CA GLU A 273 11.91 14.93 -2.46
C GLU A 273 10.44 15.35 -2.25
N LEU A 274 9.93 15.22 -1.02
CA LEU A 274 8.69 15.88 -0.60
C LEU A 274 8.93 17.39 -0.38
N TYR A 275 7.85 18.19 -0.43
CA TYR A 275 7.95 19.62 -0.15
C TYR A 275 8.30 19.87 1.34
N ASN A 276 9.16 20.86 1.60
CA ASN A 276 9.47 21.37 2.94
C ASN A 276 8.33 22.22 3.48
#